data_AF-A0A1H6FHQ8-F1
#
_entry.id   AF-A0A1H6FHQ8-F1
#
_cell.length_a   1.000
_cell.length_b   1.000
_cell.length_c   1.000
_cell.angle_alpha   90.00
_cell.angle_beta   90.00
_cell.angle_gamma   90.00
#
_symmetry.space_group_name_H-M   'P 1'
#
loop_
_entity.id
_entity.type
_entity.pdbx_description
1 polymer ?
#
loop_
_entity_poly.entity_id
_entity_poly.type
_entity_poly.pdbx_seq_one_letter_code
_entity_poly.pdbx_strand_id
1 'polypeptide(L)'
;MIECFLHAILGIRSVATQKTKVLFNEIADKSWEVYQAETLASFAQRLRRLKEWGEKLGDSRLKDKLLKLCNKKQFFTYAYQQETAHRTSNMVDRLMDGMDRFIYAARYFHSTNKSAENLIRSYALIHNFSPSCPQTIKKYDGKISPAERLNEFRYHDNWLHNLLIAASRNGYRRIPHKAV
;
A
#
# COMPACT_ATOMS: atom_id res chain seq x y z
N MET A 1 3.89 7.81 10.93
CA MET A 1 3.22 7.24 9.74
C MET A 1 4.02 7.66 8.52
N ILE A 2 4.47 6.71 7.69
CA ILE A 2 5.14 7.02 6.42
C ILE A 2 4.04 7.24 5.37
N GLU A 3 4.13 8.33 4.59
CA GLU A 3 3.17 8.60 3.53
C GLU A 3 3.80 8.38 2.15
N CYS A 4 2.98 7.90 1.20
CA CYS A 4 3.37 7.79 -0.20
C CYS A 4 3.19 9.14 -0.90
N PHE A 5 4.28 9.68 -1.45
CA PHE A 5 4.25 10.94 -2.19
C PHE A 5 3.29 10.89 -3.38
N LEU A 6 3.31 9.79 -4.14
CA LEU A 6 2.46 9.62 -5.33
C LEU A 6 0.96 9.58 -4.95
N HIS A 7 0.60 9.05 -3.79
CA HIS A 7 -0.77 9.08 -3.29
C HIS A 7 -1.26 10.48 -2.96
N ALA A 8 -0.38 11.34 -2.45
CA ALA A 8 -0.73 12.74 -2.27
C ALA A 8 -1.08 13.40 -3.62
N ILE A 9 -0.39 13.02 -4.71
CA ILE A 9 -0.70 13.45 -6.09
C ILE A 9 -2.03 12.88 -6.59
N LEU A 10 -2.34 11.61 -6.32
CA LEU A 10 -3.66 11.05 -6.64
C LEU A 10 -4.79 11.82 -5.92
N GLY A 11 -4.53 12.30 -4.70
CA GLY A 11 -5.44 13.17 -3.96
C GLY A 11 -5.60 14.58 -4.52
N ILE A 12 -4.63 15.08 -5.29
CA ILE A 12 -4.76 16.31 -6.10
C ILE A 12 -5.60 15.99 -7.35
N ARG A 13 -5.31 14.88 -8.03
CA ARG A 13 -6.03 14.42 -9.22
C ARG A 13 -7.53 14.25 -8.96
N SER A 14 -7.90 13.74 -7.78
CA SER A 14 -9.32 13.49 -7.44
C SER A 14 -10.17 14.76 -7.33
N VAL A 15 -9.56 15.94 -7.21
CA VAL A 15 -10.27 17.23 -7.25
C VAL A 15 -10.09 17.98 -8.58
N ALA A 16 -9.27 17.44 -9.49
CA ALA A 16 -9.08 18.00 -10.82
C ALA A 16 -10.35 17.81 -11.66
N THR A 17 -10.63 18.79 -12.50
CA THR A 17 -11.77 18.82 -13.43
C THR A 17 -11.27 19.13 -14.83
N GLN A 18 -12.12 18.96 -15.84
CA GLN A 18 -11.75 19.30 -17.22
C GLN A 18 -11.28 20.76 -17.35
N LYS A 19 -11.89 21.70 -16.61
CA LYS A 19 -11.51 23.12 -16.59
C LYS A 19 -10.12 23.35 -15.99
N THR A 20 -9.69 22.50 -15.07
CA THR A 20 -8.43 22.65 -14.34
C THR A 20 -7.35 21.67 -14.80
N LYS A 21 -7.60 20.93 -15.89
CA LYS A 21 -6.72 19.89 -16.43
C LYS A 21 -5.31 20.43 -16.76
N VAL A 22 -5.23 21.61 -17.35
CA VAL A 22 -3.94 22.25 -17.70
C VAL A 22 -3.12 22.50 -16.42
N LEU A 23 -3.73 23.11 -15.41
CA LEU A 23 -3.07 23.37 -14.13
C LEU A 23 -2.70 22.06 -13.42
N PHE A 24 -3.58 21.06 -13.43
CA PHE A 24 -3.27 19.75 -12.85
C PHE A 24 -2.05 19.11 -13.52
N ASN A 25 -1.96 19.14 -14.84
CA ASN A 25 -0.81 18.60 -15.56
C ASN A 25 0.48 19.32 -15.16
N GLU A 26 0.47 20.66 -15.06
CA GLU A 26 1.63 21.42 -14.61
C GLU A 26 2.04 21.07 -13.17
N ILE A 27 1.05 20.90 -12.27
CA ILE A 27 1.30 20.41 -10.91
C ILE A 27 1.93 19.01 -10.94
N ALA A 28 1.41 18.12 -11.77
CA ALA A 28 1.89 16.74 -11.88
C ALA A 28 3.33 16.69 -12.39
N ASP A 29 3.67 17.46 -13.41
CA ASP A 29 5.01 17.53 -13.99
C ASP A 29 6.03 18.05 -12.97
N LYS A 30 5.72 19.18 -12.29
CA LYS A 30 6.61 19.72 -11.25
C LYS A 30 6.73 18.78 -10.05
N SER A 31 5.65 18.09 -9.69
CA SER A 31 5.68 17.10 -8.61
C SER A 31 6.49 15.86 -8.99
N TRP A 32 6.53 15.49 -10.26
CA TRP A 32 7.35 14.40 -10.76
C TRP A 32 8.84 14.69 -10.58
N GLU A 33 9.28 15.92 -10.85
CA GLU A 33 10.64 16.36 -10.57
C GLU A 33 11.00 16.23 -9.08
N VAL A 34 10.06 16.55 -8.17
CA VAL A 34 10.25 16.34 -6.73
C VAL A 34 10.39 14.86 -6.41
N TYR A 35 9.50 14.02 -6.94
CA TYR A 35 9.48 12.58 -6.71
C TYR A 35 10.77 11.87 -7.16
N GLN A 36 11.33 12.29 -8.30
CA GLN A 36 12.54 11.71 -8.87
C GLN A 36 13.84 12.09 -8.11
N ALA A 37 13.80 13.03 -7.17
CA ALA A 37 15.00 13.48 -6.46
C ALA A 37 15.72 12.33 -5.74
N GLU A 38 16.99 12.06 -6.06
CA GLU A 38 17.72 10.89 -5.53
C GLU A 38 18.12 11.03 -4.06
N THR A 39 18.29 12.27 -3.58
CA THR A 39 18.74 12.54 -2.21
C THR A 39 17.69 13.31 -1.42
N LEU A 40 17.72 13.16 -0.09
CA LEU A 40 16.88 13.92 0.83
C LEU A 40 17.06 15.44 0.64
N ALA A 41 18.31 15.89 0.43
CA ALA A 41 18.62 17.29 0.22
C ALA A 41 17.96 17.83 -1.07
N SER A 42 18.12 17.12 -2.19
CA SER A 42 17.48 17.47 -3.46
C SER A 42 15.95 17.44 -3.34
N PHE A 43 15.39 16.42 -2.69
CA PHE A 43 13.95 16.31 -2.45
C PHE A 43 13.42 17.51 -1.65
N ALA A 44 14.07 17.85 -0.53
CA ALA A 44 13.68 18.96 0.32
C ALA A 44 13.74 20.31 -0.42
N GLN A 45 14.78 20.52 -1.24
CA GLN A 45 14.91 21.73 -2.04
C GLN A 45 13.83 21.82 -3.12
N ARG A 46 13.61 20.75 -3.90
CA ARG A 46 12.59 20.73 -4.96
C ARG A 46 11.19 20.90 -4.38
N LEU A 47 10.88 20.23 -3.26
CA LEU A 47 9.59 20.39 -2.58
C LEU A 47 9.36 21.82 -2.08
N ARG A 48 10.41 22.50 -1.58
CA ARG A 48 10.33 23.91 -1.20
C ARG A 48 10.03 24.79 -2.41
N ARG A 49 10.73 24.58 -3.55
CA ARG A 49 10.47 25.32 -4.79
C ARG A 49 9.06 25.07 -5.34
N LEU A 50 8.56 23.84 -5.24
CA LEU A 50 7.19 23.49 -5.59
C LEU A 50 6.18 24.27 -4.74
N LYS A 51 6.43 24.37 -3.43
CA LYS A 51 5.60 25.17 -2.51
C LYS A 51 5.61 26.66 -2.89
N GLU A 52 6.79 27.25 -3.05
CA GLU A 52 6.96 28.66 -3.43
C GLU A 52 6.26 28.99 -4.76
N TRP A 53 6.30 28.06 -5.73
CA TRP A 53 5.55 28.20 -6.98
C TRP A 53 4.04 28.07 -6.75
N GLY A 54 3.61 27.07 -5.96
CA GLY A 54 2.20 26.82 -5.66
C GLY A 54 1.51 27.97 -4.91
N GLU A 55 2.24 28.69 -4.06
CA GLU A 55 1.74 29.87 -3.34
C GLU A 55 1.33 31.01 -4.29
N LYS A 56 1.96 31.10 -5.48
CA LYS A 56 1.66 32.11 -6.51
C LYS A 56 0.44 31.78 -7.37
N LEU A 57 -0.11 30.57 -7.26
CA LEU A 57 -1.30 30.17 -8.01
C LEU A 57 -2.55 30.90 -7.51
N GLY A 58 -3.51 31.09 -8.42
CA GLY A 58 -4.86 31.53 -8.04
C GLY A 58 -5.56 30.52 -7.13
N ASP A 59 -6.49 31.01 -6.32
CA ASP A 59 -7.20 30.18 -5.34
C ASP A 59 -8.02 29.09 -6.02
N SER A 60 -7.79 27.85 -5.60
CA SER A 60 -8.42 26.67 -6.15
C SER A 60 -8.23 25.47 -5.24
N ARG A 61 -9.12 24.49 -5.35
CA ARG A 61 -8.99 23.20 -4.64
C ARG A 61 -7.67 22.48 -4.96
N LEU A 62 -7.13 22.70 -6.17
CA LEU A 62 -5.83 22.16 -6.58
C LEU A 62 -4.69 22.80 -5.79
N LYS A 63 -4.68 24.15 -5.67
CA LYS A 63 -3.72 24.89 -4.84
C LYS A 63 -3.77 24.40 -3.39
N ASP A 64 -4.95 24.29 -2.80
CA ASP A 64 -5.11 23.84 -1.42
C ASP A 64 -4.51 22.44 -1.20
N LYS A 65 -4.80 21.51 -2.13
CA LYS A 65 -4.26 20.15 -2.06
C LYS A 65 -2.74 20.10 -2.28
N LEU A 66 -2.21 20.92 -3.20
CA LEU A 66 -0.78 21.05 -3.44
C LEU A 66 -0.04 21.57 -2.21
N LEU A 67 -0.52 22.66 -1.59
CA LEU A 67 0.09 23.22 -0.40
C LEU A 67 -0.01 22.26 0.79
N LYS A 68 -1.13 21.54 0.92
CA LYS A 68 -1.28 20.46 1.90
C LYS A 68 -0.27 19.33 1.68
N LEU A 69 -0.03 18.93 0.43
CA LEU A 69 1.03 17.98 0.10
C LEU A 69 2.40 18.51 0.53
N CYS A 70 2.73 19.77 0.20
CA CYS A 70 4.03 20.35 0.55
C CYS A 70 4.27 20.38 2.07
N ASN A 71 3.23 20.62 2.86
CA ASN A 71 3.30 20.62 4.33
C ASN A 71 3.48 19.21 4.94
N LYS A 72 3.30 18.13 4.16
CA LYS A 72 3.54 16.75 4.59
C LYS A 72 5.01 16.30 4.45
N LYS A 73 5.92 17.22 4.13
CA LYS A 73 7.37 16.97 3.94
C LYS A 73 7.92 15.88 4.85
N GLN A 74 7.75 16.03 6.17
CA GLN A 74 8.30 15.11 7.18
C GLN A 74 7.92 13.63 6.95
N PHE A 75 6.70 13.36 6.47
CA PHE A 75 6.22 12.00 6.24
C PHE A 75 6.84 11.35 5.00
N PHE A 76 7.25 12.16 4.02
CA PHE A 76 7.94 11.68 2.83
C PHE A 76 9.43 11.46 3.07
N THR A 77 10.03 12.19 4.02
CA THR A 77 11.49 12.09 4.28
C THR A 77 11.92 10.75 4.88
N TYR A 78 11.02 10.02 5.55
CA TYR A 78 11.33 8.70 6.12
C TYR A 78 11.79 7.69 5.07
N ALA A 79 11.33 7.78 3.82
CA ALA A 79 11.78 6.90 2.75
C ALA A 79 13.27 7.07 2.43
N TYR A 80 13.84 8.25 2.66
CA TYR A 80 15.27 8.50 2.45
C TYR A 80 16.16 8.05 3.62
N GLN A 81 15.56 7.66 4.76
CA GLN A 81 16.29 7.11 5.90
C GLN A 81 16.53 5.60 5.77
N GLN A 82 16.02 4.98 4.70
CA GLN A 82 16.05 3.54 4.47
C GLN A 82 16.53 3.32 3.03
N GLU A 83 17.74 2.75 2.86
CA GLU A 83 18.39 2.63 1.55
C GLU A 83 17.55 1.85 0.52
N THR A 84 16.77 0.87 0.98
CA THR A 84 15.97 0.00 0.12
C THR A 84 14.49 0.42 0.04
N ALA A 85 14.10 1.52 0.69
CA ALA A 85 12.69 1.91 0.72
C ALA A 85 12.24 2.52 -0.61
N HIS A 86 11.21 1.91 -1.20
CA HIS A 86 10.53 2.50 -2.34
C HIS A 86 9.73 3.74 -1.91
N ARG A 87 9.75 4.79 -2.75
CA ARG A 87 8.96 6.02 -2.54
C ARG A 87 7.49 5.90 -2.94
N THR A 88 7.01 4.67 -3.17
CA THR A 88 5.66 4.37 -3.62
C THR A 88 5.06 3.25 -2.77
N SER A 89 3.80 3.41 -2.39
CA SER A 89 3.00 2.39 -1.70
C SER A 89 2.33 1.40 -2.66
N ASN A 90 2.54 1.50 -3.97
CA ASN A 90 1.77 0.78 -4.98
C ASN A 90 1.66 -0.74 -4.74
N MET A 91 2.69 -1.37 -4.17
CA MET A 91 2.65 -2.79 -3.81
C MET A 91 1.74 -3.08 -2.61
N VAL A 92 1.72 -2.18 -1.63
CA VAL A 92 0.79 -2.21 -0.49
C VAL A 92 -0.64 -1.91 -0.97
N ASP A 93 -0.80 -0.92 -1.85
CA ASP A 93 -2.12 -0.49 -2.33
C ASP A 93 -2.82 -1.60 -3.10
N ARG A 94 -2.10 -2.32 -3.97
CA ARG A 94 -2.65 -3.49 -4.67
C ARG A 94 -3.10 -4.60 -3.73
N LEU A 95 -2.37 -4.81 -2.63
CA LEU A 95 -2.77 -5.76 -1.59
C LEU A 95 -4.04 -5.28 -0.89
N MET A 96 -4.08 -4.00 -0.51
CA MET A 96 -5.23 -3.38 0.16
C MET A 96 -6.48 -3.35 -0.73
N ASP A 97 -6.34 -3.11 -2.03
CA ASP A 97 -7.43 -3.14 -3.02
C ASP A 97 -8.05 -4.55 -3.12
N GLY A 98 -7.21 -5.58 -3.11
CA GLY A 98 -7.67 -6.97 -3.08
C GLY A 98 -8.45 -7.27 -1.80
N MET A 99 -7.95 -6.75 -0.66
CA MET A 99 -8.60 -6.91 0.64
C MET A 99 -9.95 -6.17 0.70
N ASP A 100 -10.03 -4.94 0.19
CA ASP A 100 -11.26 -4.16 0.14
C ASP A 100 -12.35 -4.87 -0.67
N ARG A 101 -12.01 -5.43 -1.83
CA ARG A 101 -12.95 -6.22 -2.64
C ARG A 101 -13.45 -7.47 -1.91
N PHE A 102 -12.55 -8.17 -1.22
CA PHE A 102 -12.91 -9.34 -0.43
C PHE A 102 -13.88 -8.99 0.70
N ILE A 103 -13.57 -7.92 1.44
CA ILE A 103 -14.41 -7.44 2.54
C ILE A 103 -15.75 -6.91 2.01
N TYR A 104 -15.76 -6.20 0.87
CA TYR A 104 -16.98 -5.75 0.21
C TYR A 104 -17.91 -6.93 -0.15
N ALA A 105 -17.35 -8.01 -0.73
CA ALA A 105 -18.11 -9.21 -1.04
C ALA A 105 -18.71 -9.89 0.21
N ALA A 106 -18.00 -9.81 1.34
CA ALA A 106 -18.49 -10.26 2.65
C ALA A 106 -19.44 -9.27 3.35
N ARG A 107 -19.84 -8.19 2.66
CA ARG A 107 -20.67 -7.10 3.20
C ARG A 107 -19.99 -6.40 4.39
N TYR A 108 -18.69 -6.15 4.28
CA TYR A 108 -17.90 -5.51 5.33
C TYR A 108 -18.00 -6.26 6.67
N PHE A 109 -18.12 -5.54 7.79
CA PHE A 109 -18.03 -6.09 9.14
C PHE A 109 -19.40 -6.09 9.85
N HIS A 110 -20.40 -6.78 9.32
CA HIS A 110 -21.77 -6.79 9.87
C HIS A 110 -22.00 -7.65 11.12
N SER A 111 -20.98 -7.92 11.94
CA SER A 111 -21.12 -8.82 13.08
C SER A 111 -20.20 -8.39 14.23
N THR A 112 -19.64 -9.34 14.97
CA THR A 112 -18.74 -9.10 16.09
C THR A 112 -17.32 -8.81 15.63
N ASN A 113 -16.51 -8.19 16.50
CA ASN A 113 -15.06 -8.06 16.31
C ASN A 113 -14.41 -9.42 16.01
N LYS A 114 -14.92 -10.50 16.61
CA LYS A 114 -14.40 -11.84 16.37
C LYS A 114 -14.65 -12.32 14.94
N SER A 115 -15.83 -12.03 14.40
CA SER A 115 -16.17 -12.32 13.01
C SER A 115 -15.29 -11.51 12.05
N ALA A 116 -15.10 -10.21 12.32
CA ALA A 116 -14.20 -9.36 11.54
C ALA A 116 -12.75 -9.89 11.56
N GLU A 117 -12.24 -10.28 12.74
CA GLU A 117 -10.91 -10.89 12.87
C GLU A 117 -10.78 -12.18 12.04
N ASN A 118 -11.79 -13.05 12.10
CA ASN A 118 -11.81 -14.30 11.32
C ASN A 118 -11.90 -14.04 9.81
N LEU A 119 -12.66 -13.02 9.39
CA LEU A 119 -12.77 -12.62 7.99
C LEU A 119 -11.42 -12.16 7.44
N ILE A 120 -10.73 -11.24 8.14
CA ILE A 120 -9.40 -10.76 7.74
C ILE A 120 -8.36 -11.87 7.78
N ARG A 121 -8.40 -12.74 8.80
CA ARG A 121 -7.53 -13.92 8.87
C ARG A 121 -7.73 -14.84 7.66
N SER A 122 -8.99 -15.04 7.26
CA SER A 122 -9.32 -15.87 6.09
C SER A 122 -8.75 -15.27 4.81
N TYR A 123 -8.89 -13.95 4.61
CA TYR A 123 -8.25 -13.26 3.49
C TYR A 123 -6.73 -13.45 3.48
N ALA A 124 -6.06 -13.25 4.61
CA ALA A 124 -4.62 -13.38 4.71
C ALA A 124 -4.14 -14.81 4.39
N LEU A 125 -4.86 -15.83 4.84
CA LEU A 125 -4.55 -17.23 4.53
C LEU A 125 -4.71 -17.52 3.04
N ILE A 126 -5.85 -17.13 2.45
CA ILE A 126 -6.10 -17.34 1.01
C ILE A 126 -5.05 -16.60 0.18
N HIS A 127 -4.84 -15.31 0.46
CA HIS A 127 -3.85 -14.51 -0.26
C HIS A 127 -2.46 -15.14 -0.24
N ASN A 128 -2.00 -15.61 0.92
CA ASN A 128 -0.64 -16.11 1.07
C ASN A 128 -0.42 -17.53 0.54
N PHE A 129 -1.45 -18.39 0.51
CA PHE A 129 -1.29 -19.80 0.17
C PHE A 129 -1.93 -20.21 -1.16
N SER A 130 -2.84 -19.42 -1.72
CA SER A 130 -3.39 -19.72 -3.04
C SER A 130 -2.33 -19.63 -4.15
N PRO A 131 -2.40 -20.49 -5.17
CA PRO A 131 -1.47 -20.44 -6.29
C PRO A 131 -1.59 -19.12 -7.05
N SER A 132 -0.45 -18.58 -7.44
CA SER A 132 -0.36 -17.43 -8.34
C SER A 132 -0.68 -17.87 -9.78
N CYS A 133 -0.96 -16.92 -10.67
CA CYS A 133 -1.15 -17.25 -12.08
C CYS A 133 0.13 -17.85 -12.70
N PRO A 134 0.03 -18.68 -13.77
CA PRO A 134 1.18 -19.36 -14.38
C PRO A 134 2.34 -18.43 -14.74
N GLN A 135 2.05 -17.20 -15.20
CA GLN A 135 3.06 -16.20 -15.53
C GLN A 135 3.87 -15.77 -14.29
N THR A 136 3.19 -15.62 -13.16
CA THR A 136 3.84 -15.27 -11.88
C THR A 136 4.67 -16.44 -11.38
N ILE A 137 4.16 -17.67 -11.47
CA ILE A 137 4.90 -18.88 -11.09
C ILE A 137 6.20 -18.99 -11.90
N LYS A 138 6.12 -18.80 -13.22
CA LYS A 138 7.30 -18.80 -14.09
C LYS A 138 8.30 -17.70 -13.72
N LYS A 139 7.82 -16.51 -13.35
CA LYS A 139 8.66 -15.38 -12.93
C LYS A 139 9.45 -15.66 -11.65
N TYR A 140 8.90 -16.47 -10.74
CA TYR A 140 9.49 -16.79 -9.45
C TYR A 140 9.99 -18.23 -9.39
N ASP A 141 10.59 -18.71 -10.48
CA ASP A 141 11.31 -20.00 -10.55
C ASP A 141 10.47 -21.21 -10.08
N GLY A 142 9.17 -21.20 -10.39
CA GLY A 142 8.28 -22.30 -10.04
C GLY A 142 7.62 -22.18 -8.65
N LYS A 143 7.95 -21.16 -7.86
CA LYS A 143 7.29 -20.92 -6.56
C LYS A 143 5.83 -20.51 -6.78
N ILE A 144 4.92 -21.28 -6.21
CA ILE A 144 3.49 -21.22 -6.54
C ILE A 144 2.74 -20.16 -5.74
N SER A 145 3.16 -19.82 -4.52
CA SER A 145 2.41 -18.94 -3.61
C SER A 145 3.25 -17.79 -3.03
N PRO A 146 2.66 -16.69 -2.53
CA PRO A 146 3.40 -15.68 -1.77
C PRO A 146 4.16 -16.24 -0.56
N ALA A 147 3.56 -17.18 0.19
CA ALA A 147 4.20 -17.77 1.36
C ALA A 147 5.48 -18.53 1.00
N GLU A 148 5.45 -19.34 -0.06
CA GLU A 148 6.63 -20.06 -0.55
C GLU A 148 7.72 -19.11 -1.06
N ARG A 149 7.34 -17.99 -1.69
CA ARG A 149 8.28 -16.96 -2.14
C ARG A 149 8.97 -16.19 -1.03
N LEU A 150 8.32 -16.07 0.13
CA LEU A 150 8.92 -15.38 1.29
C LEU A 150 9.74 -16.33 2.15
N ASN A 151 9.30 -17.59 2.26
CA ASN A 151 9.92 -18.57 3.14
C ASN A 151 10.98 -19.42 2.43
N GLU A 152 11.00 -19.43 1.10
CA GLU A 152 11.86 -20.29 0.27
C GLU A 152 11.58 -21.80 0.45
N PHE A 153 10.43 -22.18 1.01
CA PHE A 153 9.97 -23.56 1.12
C PHE A 153 8.44 -23.68 1.12
N ARG A 154 7.93 -24.89 0.87
CA ARG A 154 6.53 -25.28 1.05
C ARG A 154 6.43 -26.58 1.84
N TYR A 155 5.32 -26.79 2.55
CA TYR A 155 5.09 -28.00 3.34
C TYR A 155 4.62 -29.18 2.49
N HIS A 156 3.90 -28.91 1.40
CA HIS A 156 3.28 -29.92 0.55
C HIS A 156 3.06 -29.39 -0.87
N ASP A 157 2.99 -30.24 -1.90
CA ASP A 157 2.77 -29.77 -3.29
C ASP A 157 1.35 -29.25 -3.53
N ASN A 158 0.36 -29.85 -2.89
CA ASN A 158 -1.01 -29.32 -2.84
C ASN A 158 -1.08 -28.04 -1.98
N TRP A 159 -1.40 -26.91 -2.62
CA TRP A 159 -1.54 -25.60 -1.97
C TRP A 159 -2.55 -25.59 -0.81
N LEU A 160 -3.63 -26.36 -0.91
CA LEU A 160 -4.67 -26.41 0.11
C LEU A 160 -4.13 -27.05 1.41
N HIS A 161 -3.25 -28.04 1.29
CA HIS A 161 -2.58 -28.63 2.46
C HIS A 161 -1.69 -27.61 3.16
N ASN A 162 -0.94 -26.78 2.41
CA ASN A 162 -0.14 -25.71 3.01
C ASN A 162 -1.00 -24.74 3.81
N LEU A 163 -2.15 -24.34 3.27
CA LEU A 163 -3.11 -23.47 3.97
C LEU A 163 -3.61 -24.12 5.26
N LEU A 164 -4.05 -25.38 5.21
CA LEU A 164 -4.56 -26.10 6.37
C LEU A 164 -3.49 -26.29 7.46
N ILE A 165 -2.26 -26.63 7.06
CA ILE A 165 -1.11 -26.75 7.96
C ILE A 165 -0.84 -25.41 8.66
N ALA A 166 -0.78 -24.31 7.91
CA ALA A 166 -0.55 -22.98 8.47
C ALA A 166 -1.69 -22.51 9.40
N ALA A 167 -2.95 -22.77 9.01
CA ALA A 167 -4.12 -22.41 9.80
C ALA A 167 -4.26 -23.23 11.10
N SER A 168 -3.68 -24.44 11.14
CA SER A 168 -3.75 -25.35 12.29
C SER A 168 -2.97 -24.86 13.52
N ARG A 169 -2.13 -23.83 13.38
CA ARG A 169 -1.18 -23.34 14.42
C ARG A 169 -0.30 -24.46 14.98
N ASN A 170 0.05 -25.45 14.15
CA ASN A 170 0.77 -26.66 14.57
C ASN A 170 0.09 -27.40 15.75
N GLY A 171 -1.25 -27.39 15.79
CA GLY A 171 -2.02 -28.02 16.86
C GLY A 171 -2.06 -27.25 18.19
N TYR A 172 -1.57 -26.00 18.24
CA TYR A 172 -1.64 -25.19 19.46
C TYR A 172 -3.10 -24.96 19.89
N ARG A 173 -3.45 -25.52 21.05
CA ARG A 173 -4.72 -25.27 21.74
C ARG A 173 -4.45 -24.40 22.97
N ARG A 174 -5.20 -23.30 23.10
CA ARG A 174 -5.14 -22.47 24.32
C ARG A 174 -5.63 -23.34 25.48
N ILE A 175 -4.77 -23.62 26.45
CA ILE A 175 -5.18 -24.28 27.69
C ILE A 175 -6.15 -23.33 28.39
N PRO A 176 -7.38 -23.76 28.75
CA PRO A 176 -8.30 -22.91 29.48
C PRO A 176 -7.65 -22.50 30.81
N HIS A 177 -7.61 -21.20 31.07
CA HIS A 177 -7.23 -20.70 32.39
C HIS A 177 -8.24 -21.27 33.39
N LYS A 178 -7.80 -22.08 34.34
CA LYS A 178 -8.64 -22.44 35.49
C LYS A 178 -9.00 -21.12 36.17
N ALA A 179 -10.30 -20.83 36.26
CA ALA A 179 -10.78 -19.80 37.16
C ALA A 179 -10.37 -20.23 38.58
N VAL A 180 -9.57 -19.40 39.23
CA VAL A 180 -9.31 -19.47 40.68
C VAL A 180 -10.34 -18.59 41.35
#